data_AF-A0A1Y2X6R0-F1
#
_entry.id   AF-A0A1Y2X6R0-F1
#
_cell.length_a   1.000
_cell.length_b   1.000
_cell.length_c   1.000
_cell.angle_alpha   90.00
_cell.angle_beta   90.00
_cell.angle_gamma   90.00
#
_symmetry.space_group_name_H-M   'P 1'
#
loop_
_entity.id
_entity.type
_entity.pdbx_description
1 polymer ?
#
loop_
_entity_poly.entity_id
_entity_poly.type
_entity_poly.pdbx_seq_one_letter_code
_entity_poly.pdbx_strand_id
1 'polypeptide(L)'
;MVDQYYNSSNPCANFPDTDGILLVMKTGATETFDKMPVHLLTTMTCLPDFLIFSDMEQQVGPYHIHDALAEFDESAKAHNADFDLYRDQKECPVSQKSCVDAKRDGQKAWNLDKYKFLPMMEQTWRMRPGRDWYIFAEADTYIFWANIVHWLKNESRLNPREKLYLGSRSFIGGTPFAHGGSGYILSGTLLKHLIEYHPGVVKQYNVKGAHECCGDLMLAQALEEYEKVKIRQVWPMINGEKPSTLPYGPGHWCEPIFTMHHMNAEEISNVWQFEQTRKTDVSTRVLLIRDLYDGLIRPKMQVSRENWDNLSDDVCYLNPDPEAQQRADGHSRDRQKKGEDMNDIEKEAWKSWENCAKVCESQDRNRSCFQYRWHDEVCCTAKSFKLGAPKMPPDNGDSKAKWVSGWHLKGINDWIDAMGECKKPAWKTPEP
;
A
#
# COMPACT_ATOMS: atom_id res chain seq x y z
N MET A 1 -7.73 -3.98 -19.28
CA MET A 1 -7.80 -4.28 -20.73
C MET A 1 -6.38 -4.27 -21.22
N VAL A 2 -5.93 -5.35 -21.85
CA VAL A 2 -4.65 -5.39 -22.57
C VAL A 2 -4.86 -4.57 -23.85
N ASP A 3 -4.18 -3.44 -24.00
CA ASP A 3 -4.21 -2.70 -25.26
C ASP A 3 -3.60 -3.57 -26.36
N GLN A 4 -4.38 -3.89 -27.40
CA GLN A 4 -3.96 -4.74 -28.51
C GLN A 4 -2.82 -4.11 -29.33
N TYR A 5 -2.51 -2.84 -29.11
CA TYR A 5 -1.48 -2.09 -29.81
C TYR A 5 -0.29 -1.70 -28.93
N TYR A 6 -0.12 -2.33 -27.76
CA TYR A 6 1.04 -2.05 -26.92
C TYR A 6 2.35 -2.44 -27.61
N ASN A 7 3.20 -1.45 -27.91
CA ASN A 7 4.51 -1.68 -28.47
C ASN A 7 5.52 -1.99 -27.36
N SER A 8 5.85 -3.28 -27.19
CA SER A 8 6.84 -3.74 -26.23
C SER A 8 8.29 -3.60 -26.71
N SER A 9 8.55 -3.01 -27.88
CA SER A 9 9.90 -2.96 -28.47
C SER A 9 10.85 -1.98 -27.77
N ASN A 10 10.33 -1.00 -27.02
CA ASN A 10 11.14 -0.05 -26.25
C ASN A 10 10.42 0.38 -24.95
N PRO A 11 10.34 -0.51 -23.95
CA PRO A 11 9.64 -0.22 -22.69
C PRO A 11 10.29 0.91 -21.87
N CYS A 12 11.55 1.26 -22.18
CA CYS A 12 12.31 2.28 -21.47
C CYS A 12 12.30 3.66 -22.15
N ALA A 13 11.62 3.83 -23.30
CA ALA A 13 11.65 5.07 -24.08
C ALA A 13 11.28 6.32 -23.28
N ASN A 14 10.35 6.18 -22.33
CA ASN A 14 9.83 7.26 -21.49
C ASN A 14 10.21 7.09 -20.02
N PHE A 15 11.14 6.20 -19.70
CA PHE A 15 11.59 6.00 -18.32
C PHE A 15 12.37 7.24 -17.85
N PRO A 16 12.10 7.78 -16.65
CA PRO A 16 12.80 8.97 -16.17
C PRO A 16 14.27 8.66 -15.86
N ASP A 17 15.11 9.68 -15.95
CA ASP A 17 16.48 9.59 -15.46
C ASP A 17 16.50 9.49 -13.92
N THR A 18 16.92 8.33 -13.41
CA THR A 18 17.01 8.05 -11.97
C THR A 18 18.39 8.35 -11.37
N ASP A 19 19.22 9.17 -12.02
CA ASP A 19 20.52 9.56 -11.44
C ASP A 19 20.36 10.13 -10.02
N GLY A 20 21.29 9.74 -9.14
CA GLY A 20 21.26 10.05 -7.71
C GLY A 20 20.20 9.28 -6.88
N ILE A 21 19.37 8.43 -7.48
CA ILE A 21 18.29 7.70 -6.79
C ILE A 21 18.59 6.20 -6.79
N LEU A 22 18.49 5.55 -5.63
CA LEU A 22 18.62 4.10 -5.51
C LEU A 22 17.31 3.48 -5.00
N LEU A 23 16.85 2.44 -5.70
CA LEU A 23 15.81 1.55 -5.20
C LEU A 23 16.42 0.47 -4.31
N VAL A 24 15.80 0.25 -3.16
CA VAL A 24 16.02 -0.90 -2.28
C VAL A 24 14.71 -1.66 -2.14
N MET A 25 14.64 -2.84 -2.74
CA MET A 25 13.45 -3.69 -2.73
C MET A 25 13.59 -4.75 -1.63
N LYS A 26 12.63 -4.82 -0.71
CA LYS A 26 12.54 -5.85 0.34
C LYS A 26 11.56 -6.94 -0.09
N THR A 27 11.92 -8.19 0.13
CA THR A 27 11.05 -9.36 -0.01
C THR A 27 11.30 -10.35 1.15
N GLY A 28 10.62 -11.50 1.14
CA GLY A 28 10.90 -12.63 2.03
C GLY A 28 11.19 -13.88 1.21
N ALA A 29 11.99 -14.80 1.74
CA ALA A 29 12.54 -15.92 0.96
C ALA A 29 11.46 -16.83 0.35
N THR A 30 10.31 -16.91 1.01
CA THR A 30 9.14 -17.71 0.62
C THR A 30 8.32 -17.05 -0.48
N GLU A 31 8.41 -15.73 -0.65
CA GLU A 31 7.61 -14.96 -1.61
C GLU A 31 8.46 -14.42 -2.77
N THR A 32 9.79 -14.44 -2.66
CA THR A 32 10.74 -13.98 -3.68
C THR A 32 10.32 -14.39 -5.09
N PHE A 33 10.09 -15.67 -5.33
CA PHE A 33 9.76 -16.20 -6.66
C PHE A 33 8.33 -15.92 -7.11
N ASP A 34 7.43 -15.59 -6.19
CA ASP A 34 6.04 -15.22 -6.51
C ASP A 34 5.90 -13.71 -6.78
N LYS A 35 6.71 -12.87 -6.12
CA LYS A 35 6.56 -11.40 -6.10
C LYS A 35 7.64 -10.64 -6.88
N MET A 36 8.91 -11.08 -6.87
CA MET A 36 9.99 -10.34 -7.54
C MET A 36 10.00 -10.42 -9.07
N PRO A 37 9.71 -11.56 -9.73
CA PRO A 37 9.81 -11.66 -11.18
C PRO A 37 9.01 -10.61 -11.95
N VAL A 38 7.81 -10.26 -11.47
CA VAL A 38 7.00 -9.23 -12.14
C VAL A 38 7.71 -7.88 -12.13
N HIS A 39 8.33 -7.47 -11.02
CA HIS A 39 9.05 -6.19 -10.96
C HIS A 39 10.25 -6.16 -11.88
N LEU A 40 11.02 -7.25 -11.92
CA LEU A 40 12.19 -7.39 -12.80
C LEU A 40 11.82 -7.30 -14.30
N LEU A 41 10.63 -7.78 -14.65
CA LEU A 41 10.06 -7.72 -16.01
C LEU A 41 9.28 -6.42 -16.30
N THR A 42 9.03 -5.58 -15.30
CA THR A 42 8.20 -4.38 -15.43
C THR A 42 8.86 -3.14 -14.80
N THR A 43 8.55 -2.83 -13.54
CA THR A 43 8.89 -1.56 -12.88
C THR A 43 10.38 -1.37 -12.63
N MET A 44 11.18 -2.42 -12.69
CA MET A 44 12.64 -2.38 -12.45
C MET A 44 13.47 -2.60 -13.71
N THR A 45 12.86 -2.99 -14.84
CA THR A 45 13.58 -3.36 -16.06
C THR A 45 14.49 -2.25 -16.60
N CYS A 46 14.08 -0.99 -16.41
CA CYS A 46 14.80 0.18 -16.91
C CYS A 46 15.72 0.84 -15.87
N LEU A 47 15.76 0.32 -14.64
CA LEU A 47 16.63 0.86 -13.60
C LEU A 47 18.08 0.46 -13.86
N PRO A 48 19.04 1.40 -13.78
CA PRO A 48 20.45 1.08 -13.99
C PRO A 48 21.10 0.36 -12.80
N ASP A 49 20.56 0.54 -11.58
CA ASP A 49 21.09 0.01 -10.33
C ASP A 49 19.97 -0.10 -9.30
N PHE A 50 19.96 -1.17 -8.51
CA PHE A 50 19.04 -1.40 -7.41
C PHE A 50 19.60 -2.51 -6.50
N LEU A 51 19.10 -2.58 -5.27
CA LEU A 51 19.39 -3.68 -4.34
C LEU A 51 18.11 -4.44 -4.02
N ILE A 52 18.22 -5.77 -3.89
CA ILE A 52 17.12 -6.61 -3.42
C ILE A 52 17.58 -7.30 -2.15
N PHE A 53 16.80 -7.17 -1.07
CA PHE A 53 17.06 -7.81 0.21
C PHE A 53 15.93 -8.77 0.58
N SER A 54 16.31 -9.86 1.24
CA SER A 54 15.42 -10.88 1.78
C SER A 54 15.89 -11.31 3.18
N ASP A 55 15.16 -12.23 3.80
CA ASP A 55 15.60 -12.99 4.97
C ASP A 55 16.43 -14.23 4.59
N MET A 56 16.82 -14.40 3.33
CA MET A 56 17.69 -15.49 2.90
C MET A 56 18.45 -15.08 1.63
N GLU A 57 19.71 -15.52 1.55
CA GLU A 57 20.54 -15.33 0.37
C GLU A 57 19.97 -16.16 -0.79
N GLN A 58 19.60 -15.50 -1.88
CA GLN A 58 18.94 -16.14 -3.02
C GLN A 58 19.43 -15.57 -4.36
N GLN A 59 19.17 -16.31 -5.44
CA GLN A 59 19.49 -15.91 -6.79
C GLN A 59 18.26 -16.11 -7.69
N VAL A 60 17.81 -15.05 -8.36
CA VAL A 60 16.73 -15.09 -9.36
C VAL A 60 17.31 -14.68 -10.71
N GLY A 61 17.64 -15.66 -11.55
CA GLY A 61 18.33 -15.39 -12.82
C GLY A 61 19.64 -14.62 -12.59
N PRO A 62 19.87 -13.46 -13.24
CA PRO A 62 21.05 -12.64 -13.00
C PRO A 62 20.98 -11.77 -11.73
N TYR A 63 19.84 -11.74 -11.03
CA TYR A 63 19.61 -10.85 -9.90
C TYR A 63 19.88 -11.54 -8.58
N HIS A 64 20.83 -10.96 -7.84
CA HIS A 64 21.23 -11.43 -6.52
C HIS A 64 20.34 -10.81 -5.44
N ILE A 65 19.95 -11.60 -4.46
CA ILE A 65 19.02 -11.22 -3.39
C ILE A 65 19.71 -11.44 -2.07
N HIS A 66 20.12 -10.34 -1.45
CA HIS A 66 20.98 -10.31 -0.28
C HIS A 66 20.25 -10.74 0.99
N ASP A 67 20.90 -11.56 1.80
CA ASP A 67 20.43 -11.86 3.16
C ASP A 67 20.65 -10.65 4.10
N ALA A 68 19.58 -9.94 4.41
CA ALA A 68 19.63 -8.82 5.35
C ALA A 68 20.02 -9.27 6.77
N LEU A 69 19.82 -10.54 7.12
CA LEU A 69 20.03 -11.11 8.46
C LEU A 69 21.34 -11.90 8.58
N ALA A 70 22.17 -11.94 7.53
CA ALA A 70 23.42 -12.68 7.54
C ALA A 70 24.37 -12.27 8.68
N GLU A 71 24.48 -10.97 8.94
CA GLU A 71 25.40 -10.39 9.94
C GLU A 71 24.79 -10.30 11.36
N PHE A 72 23.59 -10.84 11.56
CA PHE A 72 22.99 -10.94 12.89
C PHE A 72 23.78 -11.93 13.76
N ASP A 73 23.97 -11.59 15.04
CA ASP A 73 24.73 -12.43 15.98
C ASP A 73 24.14 -13.84 16.09
N GLU A 74 24.97 -14.86 15.88
CA GLU A 74 24.52 -16.27 15.86
C GLU A 74 23.90 -16.70 17.20
N SER A 75 24.43 -16.23 18.32
CA SER A 75 23.89 -16.57 19.64
C SER A 75 22.51 -15.95 19.87
N ALA A 76 22.29 -14.74 19.34
CA ALA A 76 21.00 -14.06 19.36
C ALA A 76 19.97 -14.74 18.44
N LYS A 77 20.39 -15.26 17.28
CA LYS A 77 19.52 -16.04 16.39
C LYS A 77 19.13 -17.40 16.98
N ALA A 78 20.07 -18.08 17.65
CA ALA A 78 19.86 -19.44 18.15
C ALA A 78 18.81 -19.54 19.28
N HIS A 79 18.66 -18.50 20.09
CA HIS A 79 17.77 -18.50 21.26
C HIS A 79 16.51 -17.65 21.06
N ASN A 80 16.23 -17.21 19.84
CA ASN A 80 15.09 -16.38 19.51
C ASN A 80 14.12 -17.14 18.58
N ALA A 81 12.87 -17.29 19.04
CA ALA A 81 11.81 -17.96 18.30
C ALA A 81 11.40 -17.22 17.02
N ASP A 82 11.62 -15.90 16.96
CA ASP A 82 11.37 -15.11 15.75
C ASP A 82 12.28 -15.55 14.58
N PHE A 83 13.43 -16.19 14.89
CA PHE A 83 14.36 -16.73 13.90
C PHE A 83 14.10 -18.21 13.55
N ASP A 84 13.03 -18.83 14.08
CA ASP A 84 12.66 -20.21 13.72
C ASP A 84 12.51 -20.36 12.20
N LEU A 85 11.77 -19.45 11.57
CA LEU A 85 11.57 -19.47 10.13
C LEU A 85 12.89 -19.32 9.36
N TYR A 86 13.78 -18.43 9.80
CA TYR A 86 15.09 -18.24 9.16
C TYR A 86 15.92 -19.53 9.15
N ARG A 87 15.88 -20.29 10.24
CA ARG A 87 16.58 -21.58 10.35
C ARG A 87 15.90 -22.65 9.49
N ASP A 88 14.57 -22.75 9.56
CA ASP A 88 13.77 -23.68 8.75
C ASP A 88 14.01 -23.47 7.24
N GLN A 89 14.09 -22.21 6.81
CA GLN A 89 14.36 -21.83 5.42
C GLN A 89 15.75 -22.30 4.97
N LYS A 90 16.78 -22.18 5.81
CA LYS A 90 18.16 -22.61 5.49
C LYS A 90 18.32 -24.12 5.45
N GLU A 91 17.54 -24.86 6.23
CA GLU A 91 17.56 -26.32 6.25
C GLU A 91 16.71 -26.94 5.13
N CYS A 92 15.83 -26.16 4.50
CA CYS A 92 14.98 -26.62 3.41
C CYS A 92 15.81 -27.11 2.20
N PRO A 93 15.79 -28.42 1.87
CA PRO A 93 16.60 -28.99 0.78
C PRO A 93 15.94 -28.82 -0.60
N VAL A 94 14.77 -28.20 -0.66
CA VAL A 94 13.94 -28.02 -1.86
C VAL A 94 13.49 -26.56 -1.97
N SER A 95 12.46 -26.26 -2.75
CA SER A 95 11.94 -24.90 -2.85
C SER A 95 11.32 -24.44 -1.52
N GLN A 96 11.53 -23.17 -1.17
CA GLN A 96 11.00 -22.58 0.07
C GLN A 96 9.49 -22.75 0.21
N LYS A 97 8.75 -22.60 -0.89
CA LYS A 97 7.29 -22.80 -0.96
C LYS A 97 6.84 -24.24 -0.67
N SER A 98 7.74 -25.22 -0.77
CA SER A 98 7.46 -26.61 -0.39
C SER A 98 7.71 -26.90 1.09
N CYS A 99 8.56 -26.11 1.75
CA CYS A 99 8.93 -26.29 3.16
C CYS A 99 8.12 -25.38 4.10
N VAL A 100 7.81 -24.16 3.64
CA VAL A 100 7.13 -23.13 4.44
C VAL A 100 5.74 -22.91 3.86
N ASP A 101 4.72 -23.06 4.70
CA ASP A 101 3.33 -22.78 4.33
C ASP A 101 2.97 -21.37 4.79
N ALA A 102 2.73 -20.46 3.85
CA ALA A 102 2.36 -19.08 4.14
C ALA A 102 1.12 -18.95 5.05
N LYS A 103 0.16 -19.89 5.00
CA LYS A 103 -1.03 -19.86 5.88
C LYS A 103 -0.70 -20.23 7.32
N ARG A 104 0.22 -21.18 7.51
CA ARG A 104 0.63 -21.66 8.84
C ARG A 104 1.69 -20.75 9.46
N ASP A 105 2.64 -20.32 8.64
CA ASP A 105 3.87 -19.68 9.07
C ASP A 105 3.84 -18.15 8.83
N GLY A 106 2.71 -17.58 8.41
CA GLY A 106 2.57 -16.13 8.16
C GLY A 106 2.92 -15.26 9.38
N GLN A 107 2.56 -15.70 10.59
CA GLN A 107 2.97 -15.00 11.81
C GLN A 107 4.48 -15.08 12.05
N LYS A 108 5.11 -16.22 11.76
CA LYS A 108 6.58 -16.36 11.86
C LYS A 108 7.28 -15.47 10.84
N ALA A 109 6.75 -15.38 9.62
CA ALA A 109 7.26 -14.49 8.59
C ALA A 109 7.18 -13.02 9.02
N TRP A 110 6.04 -12.60 9.57
CA TRP A 110 5.88 -11.26 10.12
C TRP A 110 6.86 -10.97 11.27
N ASN A 111 7.01 -11.91 12.20
CA ASN A 111 7.93 -11.79 13.32
C ASN A 111 9.40 -11.68 12.89
N LEU A 112 9.80 -12.42 11.85
CA LEU A 112 11.15 -12.36 11.30
C LEU A 112 11.38 -11.04 10.54
N ASP A 113 10.37 -10.57 9.80
CA ASP A 113 10.50 -9.45 8.87
C ASP A 113 10.98 -8.15 9.53
N LYS A 114 10.54 -7.90 10.78
CA LYS A 114 10.93 -6.71 11.55
C LYS A 114 12.45 -6.53 11.67
N TYR A 115 13.22 -7.63 11.70
CA TYR A 115 14.67 -7.59 11.85
C TYR A 115 15.40 -7.14 10.58
N LYS A 116 14.76 -7.11 9.41
CA LYS A 116 15.43 -6.73 8.15
C LYS A 116 15.68 -5.23 8.03
N PHE A 117 14.81 -4.39 8.61
CA PHE A 117 14.77 -2.94 8.33
C PHE A 117 16.12 -2.24 8.54
N LEU A 118 16.71 -2.31 9.74
CA LEU A 118 17.96 -1.62 10.03
C LEU A 118 19.21 -2.27 9.41
N PRO A 119 19.38 -3.60 9.41
CA PRO A 119 20.47 -4.24 8.68
C PRO A 119 20.49 -3.86 7.19
N MET A 120 19.33 -3.80 6.53
CA MET A 120 19.28 -3.35 5.13
C MET A 120 19.76 -1.90 4.95
N MET A 121 19.54 -1.01 5.92
CA MET A 121 20.06 0.37 5.86
C MET A 121 21.59 0.37 5.84
N GLU A 122 22.20 -0.38 6.75
CA GLU A 122 23.65 -0.49 6.88
C GLU A 122 24.27 -1.14 5.64
N GLN A 123 23.72 -2.26 5.19
CA GLN A 123 24.19 -2.95 3.99
C GLN A 123 24.01 -2.10 2.74
N THR A 124 22.87 -1.42 2.58
CA THR A 124 22.60 -0.48 1.46
C THR A 124 23.66 0.62 1.41
N TRP A 125 23.92 1.29 2.54
CA TRP A 125 24.93 2.35 2.59
C TRP A 125 26.33 1.82 2.24
N ARG A 126 26.70 0.66 2.78
CA ARG A 126 28.00 0.03 2.49
C ARG A 126 28.18 -0.33 1.01
N MET A 127 27.13 -0.82 0.36
CA MET A 127 27.17 -1.30 -1.01
C MET A 127 27.03 -0.20 -2.06
N ARG A 128 26.23 0.84 -1.76
CA ARG A 128 25.89 1.93 -2.68
C ARG A 128 25.85 3.28 -1.95
N PRO A 129 26.97 3.73 -1.33
CA PRO A 129 27.00 4.99 -0.61
C PRO A 129 26.84 6.18 -1.56
N GLY A 130 26.51 7.34 -0.99
CA GLY A 130 26.61 8.63 -1.69
C GLY A 130 25.50 8.95 -2.70
N ARG A 131 24.41 8.19 -2.73
CA ARG A 131 23.19 8.54 -3.48
C ARG A 131 22.45 9.70 -2.79
N ASP A 132 21.74 10.52 -3.56
CA ASP A 132 20.94 11.64 -3.04
C ASP A 132 19.68 11.13 -2.33
N TRP A 133 19.03 10.11 -2.90
CA TRP A 133 17.80 9.54 -2.39
C TRP A 133 17.83 8.01 -2.40
N TYR A 134 17.34 7.41 -1.31
CA TYR A 134 17.13 5.98 -1.18
C TYR A 134 15.64 5.72 -1.03
N ILE A 135 15.05 5.03 -2.00
CA ILE A 135 13.64 4.64 -2.00
C ILE A 135 13.55 3.18 -1.57
N PHE A 136 12.86 2.93 -0.47
CA PHE A 136 12.61 1.60 0.05
C PHE A 136 11.17 1.19 -0.27
N ALA A 137 11.01 -0.02 -0.82
CA ALA A 137 9.72 -0.58 -1.17
C ALA A 137 9.68 -2.10 -0.89
N GLU A 138 8.49 -2.67 -0.87
CA GLU A 138 8.27 -4.12 -0.71
C GLU A 138 7.86 -4.75 -2.04
N ALA A 139 8.05 -6.07 -2.17
CA ALA A 139 7.82 -6.81 -3.40
C ALA A 139 6.34 -6.90 -3.85
N ASP A 140 5.40 -6.38 -3.06
CA ASP A 140 3.98 -6.17 -3.41
C ASP A 140 3.61 -4.68 -3.49
N THR A 141 4.60 -3.82 -3.77
CA THR A 141 4.45 -2.37 -3.92
C THR A 141 4.83 -1.91 -5.33
N TYR A 142 3.85 -1.40 -6.08
CA TYR A 142 4.09 -0.76 -7.38
C TYR A 142 4.71 0.63 -7.20
N ILE A 143 5.64 1.01 -8.10
CA ILE A 143 6.34 2.31 -8.07
C ILE A 143 6.10 3.07 -9.37
N PHE A 144 5.50 4.26 -9.26
CA PHE A 144 5.25 5.19 -10.37
C PHE A 144 6.49 6.08 -10.58
N TRP A 145 7.52 5.54 -11.25
CA TRP A 145 8.83 6.19 -11.41
C TRP A 145 8.76 7.60 -11.99
N ALA A 146 7.98 7.79 -13.06
CA ALA A 146 7.84 9.09 -13.71
C ALA A 146 7.36 10.17 -12.73
N ASN A 147 6.44 9.81 -11.83
CA ASN A 147 5.89 10.72 -10.83
C ASN A 147 6.90 11.02 -9.71
N ILE A 148 7.51 9.99 -9.11
CA ILE A 148 8.44 10.18 -7.99
C ILE A 148 9.65 10.99 -8.43
N VAL A 149 10.25 10.65 -9.58
CA VAL A 149 11.45 11.33 -10.07
C VAL A 149 11.14 12.78 -10.43
N HIS A 150 10.01 13.02 -11.12
CA HIS A 150 9.59 14.38 -11.42
C HIS A 150 9.37 15.20 -10.15
N TRP A 151 8.74 14.61 -9.13
CA TRP A 151 8.51 15.27 -7.86
C TRP A 151 9.80 15.60 -7.11
N LEU A 152 10.69 14.62 -6.93
CA LEU A 152 11.96 14.82 -6.24
C LEU A 152 12.80 15.89 -6.92
N LYS A 153 12.90 15.86 -8.26
CA LYS A 153 13.77 16.78 -9.03
C LYS A 153 13.17 18.18 -9.22
N ASN A 154 11.85 18.33 -9.35
CA ASN A 154 11.25 19.59 -9.83
C ASN A 154 10.22 20.23 -8.87
N GLU A 155 9.48 19.43 -8.11
CA GLU A 155 8.28 19.92 -7.41
C GLU A 155 8.47 20.00 -5.89
N SER A 156 9.21 19.05 -5.30
CA SER A 156 9.31 18.87 -3.85
C SER A 156 10.03 20.03 -3.13
N ARG A 157 10.95 20.71 -3.82
CA ARG A 157 11.90 21.69 -3.26
C ARG A 157 12.73 21.15 -2.09
N LEU A 158 12.81 19.84 -1.94
CA LEU A 158 13.61 19.20 -0.90
C LEU A 158 15.08 19.16 -1.30
N ASN A 159 15.96 19.27 -0.32
CA ASN A 159 17.39 19.14 -0.52
C ASN A 159 17.87 17.79 0.03
N PRO A 160 18.42 16.87 -0.79
CA PRO A 160 18.95 15.59 -0.31
C PRO A 160 20.14 15.74 0.64
N ARG A 161 20.71 16.94 0.75
CA ARG A 161 21.75 17.27 1.74
C ARG A 161 21.20 17.48 3.15
N GLU A 162 19.90 17.67 3.30
CA GLU A 162 19.22 17.70 4.60
C GLU A 162 18.91 16.30 5.10
N LYS A 163 18.67 16.14 6.40
CA LYS A 163 18.23 14.87 6.99
C LYS A 163 16.72 14.71 6.83
N LEU A 164 16.30 13.90 5.86
CA LEU A 164 14.90 13.77 5.45
C LEU A 164 14.45 12.32 5.50
N TYR A 165 13.32 12.09 6.19
CA TYR A 165 12.59 10.83 6.24
C TYR A 165 11.17 11.09 5.75
N LEU A 166 10.77 10.46 4.64
CA LEU A 166 9.52 10.73 3.93
C LEU A 166 8.71 9.45 3.76
N GLY A 167 7.40 9.50 3.91
CA GLY A 167 6.55 8.32 3.71
C GLY A 167 5.07 8.57 3.95
N SER A 168 4.30 7.49 4.03
CA SER A 168 2.92 7.51 4.54
C SER A 168 2.92 7.31 6.05
N ARG A 169 2.56 8.36 6.80
CA ARG A 169 2.62 8.41 8.26
C ARG A 169 1.56 7.54 8.90
N SER A 170 2.01 6.62 9.74
CA SER A 170 1.23 5.79 10.65
C SER A 170 1.66 6.05 12.09
N PHE A 171 0.88 5.56 13.06
CA PHE A 171 1.13 5.74 14.49
C PHE A 171 0.98 4.44 15.26
N ILE A 172 1.97 4.13 16.11
CA ILE A 172 1.89 3.06 17.12
C ILE A 172 2.40 3.65 18.43
N GLY A 173 1.63 3.54 19.51
CA GLY A 173 2.02 4.08 20.82
C GLY A 173 2.35 5.57 20.82
N GLY A 174 1.75 6.36 19.92
CA GLY A 174 2.04 7.79 19.74
C GLY A 174 3.31 8.11 18.94
N THR A 175 4.08 7.11 18.51
CA THR A 175 5.28 7.29 17.67
C THR A 175 4.89 7.33 16.19
N PRO A 176 5.18 8.42 15.45
CA PRO A 176 4.94 8.48 14.02
C PRO A 176 6.03 7.76 13.23
N PHE A 177 5.64 6.95 12.25
CA PHE A 177 6.58 6.23 11.37
C PHE A 177 6.05 6.16 9.93
N ALA A 178 6.93 5.93 8.96
CA ALA A 178 6.53 5.60 7.60
C ALA A 178 6.06 4.15 7.53
N HIS A 179 4.84 3.91 7.08
CA HIS A 179 4.33 2.56 6.83
C HIS A 179 5.24 1.83 5.82
N GLY A 180 5.90 0.75 6.25
CA GLY A 180 6.92 0.06 5.48
C GLY A 180 6.45 -0.42 4.11
N GLY A 181 5.26 -1.05 4.08
CA GLY A 181 4.65 -1.57 2.86
C GLY A 181 4.33 -0.49 1.81
N SER A 182 3.87 0.68 2.24
CA SER A 182 3.63 1.79 1.31
C SER A 182 4.90 2.30 0.64
N GLY A 183 6.06 1.99 1.21
CA GLY A 183 7.35 2.52 0.81
C GLY A 183 7.68 3.84 1.51
N TYR A 184 8.96 4.15 1.54
CA TYR A 184 9.50 5.34 2.20
C TYR A 184 10.80 5.79 1.54
N ILE A 185 11.16 7.06 1.76
CA ILE A 185 12.33 7.68 1.16
C ILE A 185 13.21 8.27 2.25
N LEU A 186 14.50 7.94 2.22
CA LEU A 186 15.53 8.59 3.03
C LEU A 186 16.42 9.44 2.14
N SER A 187 16.78 10.64 2.61
CA SER A 187 17.88 11.37 1.98
C SER A 187 19.21 10.68 2.24
N GLY A 188 20.15 10.85 1.31
CA GLY A 188 21.48 10.28 1.46
C GLY A 188 22.25 10.82 2.66
N THR A 189 22.06 12.09 3.02
CA THR A 189 22.64 12.62 4.26
C THR A 189 22.09 11.91 5.50
N LEU A 190 20.79 11.61 5.55
CA LEU A 190 20.21 10.92 6.70
C LEU A 190 20.76 9.51 6.84
N LEU A 191 20.75 8.75 5.74
CA LEU A 191 21.25 7.37 5.75
C LEU A 191 22.75 7.32 6.09
N LYS A 192 23.54 8.23 5.52
CA LYS A 192 24.96 8.39 5.86
C LYS A 192 25.17 8.59 7.36
N HIS A 193 24.48 9.58 7.93
CA HIS A 193 24.69 9.97 9.32
C HIS A 193 24.29 8.83 10.27
N LEU A 194 23.14 8.19 10.00
CA LEU A 194 22.67 7.05 10.80
C LEU A 194 23.71 5.93 10.86
N ILE A 195 24.36 5.61 9.73
CA ILE A 195 25.28 4.46 9.64
C ILE A 195 26.71 4.82 10.05
N GLU A 196 27.26 5.95 9.58
CA GLU A 196 28.67 6.31 9.82
C GLU A 196 28.89 6.97 11.19
N TYR A 197 27.92 7.72 11.72
CA TYR A 197 28.08 8.48 12.95
C TYR A 197 27.54 7.73 14.17
N HIS A 198 26.75 6.68 13.95
CA HIS A 198 26.22 5.82 14.99
C HIS A 198 26.56 4.34 14.73
N PRO A 199 27.88 3.99 14.66
CA PRO A 199 28.30 2.62 14.45
C PRO A 199 27.73 1.72 15.56
N GLY A 200 27.03 0.66 15.16
CA GLY A 200 26.37 -0.27 16.08
C GLY A 200 24.89 0.01 16.35
N VAL A 201 24.27 1.02 15.71
CA VAL A 201 22.81 1.24 15.79
C VAL A 201 22.03 -0.04 15.44
N VAL A 202 22.46 -0.76 14.40
CA VAL A 202 21.86 -2.04 14.00
C VAL A 202 21.95 -3.06 15.14
N LYS A 203 23.14 -3.27 15.71
CA LYS A 203 23.33 -4.22 16.82
C LYS A 203 22.47 -3.89 18.05
N GLN A 204 22.27 -2.61 18.35
CA GLN A 204 21.43 -2.19 19.47
C GLN A 204 19.95 -2.48 19.22
N TYR A 205 19.46 -2.21 18.01
CA TYR A 205 18.07 -2.47 17.64
C TYR A 205 17.78 -3.95 17.38
N ASN A 206 18.78 -4.75 17.06
CA ASN A 206 18.66 -6.21 17.03
C ASN A 206 18.23 -6.77 18.40
N VAL A 207 18.65 -6.13 19.49
CA VAL A 207 18.23 -6.49 20.86
C VAL A 207 16.87 -5.88 21.20
N LYS A 208 16.66 -4.59 20.91
CA LYS A 208 15.37 -3.90 21.17
C LYS A 208 14.21 -4.55 20.41
N GLY A 209 14.44 -5.00 19.18
CA GLY A 209 13.42 -5.56 18.28
C GLY A 209 12.69 -6.80 18.79
N ALA A 210 13.25 -7.52 19.77
CA ALA A 210 12.55 -8.62 20.43
C ALA A 210 11.26 -8.19 21.16
N HIS A 211 11.16 -6.91 21.56
CA HIS A 211 10.02 -6.37 22.30
C HIS A 211 9.15 -5.43 21.45
N GLU A 212 9.49 -5.27 20.18
CA GLU A 212 8.77 -4.39 19.25
C GLU A 212 7.95 -5.22 18.25
N CYS A 213 6.85 -4.64 17.78
CA CYS A 213 5.94 -5.33 16.86
C CYS A 213 6.45 -5.35 15.41
N CYS A 214 7.20 -4.31 15.02
CA CYS A 214 7.24 -3.86 13.64
C CYS A 214 8.59 -3.19 13.31
N GLY A 215 9.19 -3.54 12.18
CA GLY A 215 10.53 -3.06 11.80
C GLY A 215 10.57 -1.62 11.29
N ASP A 216 9.48 -1.14 10.71
CA ASP A 216 9.31 0.25 10.29
C ASP A 216 9.17 1.20 11.50
N LEU A 217 8.47 0.77 12.56
CA LEU A 217 8.45 1.46 13.85
C LEU A 217 9.86 1.53 14.45
N MET A 218 10.60 0.41 14.47
CA MET A 218 11.99 0.38 14.95
C MET A 218 12.90 1.34 14.18
N LEU A 219 12.76 1.42 12.85
CA LEU A 219 13.49 2.37 12.04
C LEU A 219 13.17 3.81 12.46
N ALA A 220 11.89 4.15 12.63
CA ALA A 220 11.48 5.49 13.07
C ALA A 220 12.01 5.84 14.47
N GLN A 221 11.97 4.88 15.41
CA GLN A 221 12.56 5.03 16.74
C GLN A 221 14.06 5.31 16.65
N ALA A 222 14.80 4.59 15.79
CA ALA A 222 16.22 4.82 15.59
C ALA A 222 16.50 6.21 14.98
N LEU A 223 15.70 6.63 14.00
CA LEU A 223 15.84 7.97 13.42
C LEU A 223 15.52 9.09 14.43
N GLU A 224 14.54 8.91 15.31
CA GLU A 224 14.22 9.89 16.34
C GLU A 224 15.28 9.92 17.47
N GLU A 225 15.74 8.75 17.92
CA GLU A 225 16.69 8.60 19.01
C GLU A 225 18.07 9.14 18.64
N TYR A 226 18.59 8.82 17.45
CA TYR A 226 19.97 9.14 17.04
C TYR A 226 20.03 10.38 16.16
N GLU A 227 19.05 10.57 15.25
CA GLU A 227 19.09 11.64 14.27
C GLU A 227 18.23 12.85 14.61
N LYS A 228 17.33 12.72 15.59
CA LYS A 228 16.30 13.71 15.92
C LYS A 228 15.41 14.04 14.72
N VAL A 229 15.15 13.03 13.88
CA VAL A 229 14.34 13.15 12.67
C VAL A 229 13.03 12.39 12.85
N LYS A 230 11.92 13.06 12.49
CA LYS A 230 10.59 12.44 12.36
C LYS A 230 10.20 12.35 10.89
N ILE A 231 9.29 11.43 10.60
CA ILE A 231 8.70 11.31 9.26
C ILE A 231 8.03 12.63 8.86
N ARG A 232 8.31 13.09 7.63
CA ARG A 232 7.48 14.06 6.93
C ARG A 232 6.43 13.35 6.08
N GLN A 233 5.18 13.78 6.20
CA GLN A 233 4.02 13.14 5.57
C GLN A 233 4.00 13.40 4.06
N VAL A 234 3.86 12.34 3.27
CA VAL A 234 3.75 12.38 1.79
C VAL A 234 2.45 11.74 1.27
N TRP A 235 1.64 11.17 2.17
CA TRP A 235 0.32 10.63 1.83
C TRP A 235 -0.59 11.70 1.19
N PRO A 236 -1.38 11.36 0.15
CA PRO A 236 -1.62 10.01 -0.38
C PRO A 236 -0.70 9.62 -1.54
N MET A 237 0.32 10.41 -1.87
CA MET A 237 1.17 10.10 -3.02
C MET A 237 1.92 8.80 -2.76
N ILE A 238 2.51 8.64 -1.58
CA ILE A 238 2.90 7.32 -1.06
C ILE A 238 1.67 6.70 -0.41
N ASN A 239 1.23 5.52 -0.89
CA ASN A 239 -0.07 4.96 -0.50
C ASN A 239 0.01 3.48 -0.11
N GLY A 240 -0.73 3.10 0.93
CA GLY A 240 -0.90 1.71 1.37
C GLY A 240 -1.98 0.95 0.61
N GLU A 241 -2.84 1.66 -0.12
CA GLU A 241 -3.92 1.06 -0.88
C GLU A 241 -3.49 0.63 -2.28
N LYS A 242 -4.20 -0.37 -2.82
CA LYS A 242 -4.11 -0.77 -4.24
C LYS A 242 -5.25 -0.17 -5.06
N PRO A 243 -5.21 -0.23 -6.40
CA PRO A 243 -6.26 0.39 -7.23
C PRO A 243 -7.67 -0.02 -6.85
N SER A 244 -7.90 -1.27 -6.42
CA SER A 244 -9.26 -1.69 -6.05
C SER A 244 -9.73 -1.13 -4.70
N THR A 245 -8.84 -0.79 -3.77
CA THR A 245 -9.20 -0.36 -2.41
C THR A 245 -8.96 1.14 -2.15
N LEU A 246 -8.27 1.83 -3.07
CA LEU A 246 -8.04 3.27 -2.99
C LEU A 246 -9.38 4.05 -2.96
N PRO A 247 -9.60 4.94 -1.98
CA PRO A 247 -10.82 5.72 -1.88
C PRO A 247 -10.83 6.86 -2.92
N TYR A 248 -11.40 6.59 -4.09
CA TYR A 248 -11.58 7.61 -5.11
C TYR A 248 -12.72 8.55 -4.77
N GLY A 249 -12.63 9.81 -5.21
CA GLY A 249 -13.67 10.81 -4.99
C GLY A 249 -13.11 12.10 -4.39
N PRO A 250 -13.92 12.84 -3.60
CA PRO A 250 -13.50 14.07 -2.96
C PRO A 250 -12.19 13.91 -2.15
N GLY A 251 -11.31 14.91 -2.22
CA GLY A 251 -10.04 14.93 -1.48
C GLY A 251 -8.83 14.72 -2.37
N HIS A 252 -8.65 13.51 -2.91
CA HIS A 252 -7.37 13.10 -3.53
C HIS A 252 -7.42 12.98 -5.06
N TRP A 253 -8.56 13.26 -5.68
CA TRP A 253 -8.81 13.07 -7.11
C TRP A 253 -7.72 13.62 -8.05
N CYS A 254 -7.26 14.84 -7.78
CA CYS A 254 -6.26 15.55 -8.59
C CYS A 254 -4.84 15.45 -8.03
N GLU A 255 -4.61 14.60 -7.04
CA GLU A 255 -3.29 14.38 -6.44
C GLU A 255 -2.56 13.28 -7.22
N PRO A 256 -1.23 13.37 -7.35
CA PRO A 256 -0.43 12.33 -7.98
C PRO A 256 -0.26 11.11 -7.06
N ILE A 257 0.19 10.00 -7.65
CA ILE A 257 0.44 8.73 -6.95
C ILE A 257 1.87 8.25 -7.22
N PHE A 258 2.56 7.79 -6.18
CA PHE A 258 3.96 7.36 -6.18
C PHE A 258 4.07 5.87 -5.96
N THR A 259 3.30 5.34 -5.02
CA THR A 259 3.32 3.93 -4.68
C THR A 259 1.92 3.43 -4.36
N MET A 260 1.72 2.14 -4.59
CA MET A 260 0.51 1.40 -4.22
C MET A 260 0.92 0.03 -3.72
N HIS A 261 0.39 -0.39 -2.57
CA HIS A 261 0.84 -1.58 -1.85
C HIS A 261 -0.26 -2.66 -1.81
N HIS A 262 0.07 -3.86 -1.29
CA HIS A 262 -0.80 -5.05 -1.26
C HIS A 262 -1.19 -5.58 -2.64
N MET A 263 -0.32 -5.36 -3.63
CA MET A 263 -0.56 -5.76 -5.01
C MET A 263 0.04 -7.14 -5.29
N ASN A 264 -0.77 -8.04 -5.84
CA ASN A 264 -0.24 -9.28 -6.39
C ASN A 264 0.46 -9.04 -7.75
N ALA A 265 1.13 -10.07 -8.26
CA ALA A 265 1.87 -9.96 -9.52
C ALA A 265 0.99 -9.59 -10.73
N GLU A 266 -0.26 -10.07 -10.78
CA GLU A 266 -1.19 -9.69 -11.85
C GLU A 266 -1.59 -8.22 -11.76
N GLU A 267 -1.85 -7.72 -10.55
CA GLU A 267 -2.18 -6.32 -10.31
C GLU A 267 -1.00 -5.40 -10.68
N ILE A 268 0.24 -5.75 -10.31
CA ILE A 268 1.45 -5.02 -10.70
C ILE A 268 1.57 -4.97 -12.23
N SER A 269 1.43 -6.12 -12.90
CA SER A 269 1.50 -6.20 -14.36
C SER A 269 0.40 -5.37 -15.04
N ASN A 270 -0.81 -5.37 -14.47
CA ASN A 270 -1.94 -4.60 -15.00
C ASN A 270 -1.73 -3.08 -14.87
N VAL A 271 -1.19 -2.62 -13.73
CA VAL A 271 -0.85 -1.20 -13.55
C VAL A 271 0.30 -0.78 -14.46
N TRP A 272 1.33 -1.63 -14.60
CA TRP A 272 2.41 -1.39 -15.56
C TRP A 272 1.88 -1.24 -16.97
N GLN A 273 1.04 -2.18 -17.42
CA GLN A 273 0.45 -2.08 -18.75
C GLN A 273 -0.37 -0.80 -18.91
N PHE A 274 -1.15 -0.42 -17.91
CA PHE A 274 -1.87 0.86 -17.93
C PHE A 274 -0.93 2.06 -18.10
N GLU A 275 0.18 2.14 -17.34
CA GLU A 275 1.16 3.22 -17.50
C GLU A 275 1.74 3.26 -18.91
N GLN A 276 2.03 2.09 -19.46
CA GLN A 276 2.66 1.94 -20.77
C GLN A 276 1.73 2.29 -21.94
N THR A 277 0.41 2.10 -21.78
CA THR A 277 -0.57 2.31 -22.86
C THR A 277 -1.39 3.57 -22.68
N ARG A 278 -1.30 4.26 -21.53
CA ARG A 278 -2.05 5.50 -21.31
C ARG A 278 -1.62 6.54 -22.34
N LYS A 279 -2.59 7.21 -22.97
CA LYS A 279 -2.33 8.35 -23.86
C LYS A 279 -1.79 9.50 -23.01
N THR A 280 -0.49 9.73 -23.08
CA THR A 280 0.13 10.92 -22.49
C THR A 280 0.27 11.97 -23.58
N ASP A 281 -0.52 13.04 -23.50
CA ASP A 281 -0.10 14.26 -24.18
C ASP A 281 1.18 14.76 -23.51
N VAL A 282 2.08 15.35 -24.29
CA VAL A 282 3.38 15.85 -23.82
C VAL A 282 3.22 16.86 -22.66
N SER A 283 2.04 17.48 -22.53
CA SER A 283 1.68 18.46 -21.50
C SER A 283 1.16 17.87 -20.17
N THR A 284 0.84 16.57 -20.07
CA THR A 284 0.28 15.93 -18.85
C THR A 284 1.00 14.64 -18.44
N ARG A 285 2.34 14.73 -18.32
CA ARG A 285 3.21 13.58 -17.96
C ARG A 285 2.90 12.96 -16.59
N VAL A 286 2.42 13.75 -15.64
CA VAL A 286 2.15 13.31 -14.26
C VAL A 286 0.87 12.49 -14.21
N LEU A 287 0.96 11.28 -13.67
CA LEU A 287 -0.18 10.39 -13.48
C LEU A 287 -0.92 10.77 -12.20
N LEU A 288 -2.22 11.02 -12.30
CA LEU A 288 -3.07 11.40 -11.17
C LEU A 288 -3.92 10.24 -10.68
N ILE A 289 -4.41 10.32 -9.44
CA ILE A 289 -5.33 9.33 -8.87
C ILE A 289 -6.58 9.13 -9.75
N ARG A 290 -7.14 10.21 -10.32
CA ARG A 290 -8.24 10.10 -11.29
C ARG A 290 -7.92 9.23 -12.50
N ASP A 291 -6.67 9.22 -12.97
CA ASP A 291 -6.27 8.47 -14.16
C ASP A 291 -6.34 6.96 -13.87
N LEU A 292 -5.98 6.55 -12.64
CA LEU A 292 -6.17 5.17 -12.17
C LEU A 292 -7.64 4.79 -12.12
N TYR A 293 -8.51 5.69 -11.65
CA TYR A 293 -9.94 5.42 -11.65
C TYR A 293 -10.45 5.18 -13.07
N ASP A 294 -10.20 6.12 -13.98
CA ASP A 294 -10.71 6.06 -15.35
C ASP A 294 -10.17 4.83 -16.11
N GLY A 295 -8.88 4.50 -15.93
CA GLY A 295 -8.24 3.40 -16.64
C GLY A 295 -8.51 2.01 -16.06
N LEU A 296 -8.55 1.88 -14.73
CA LEU A 296 -8.53 0.57 -14.07
C LEU A 296 -9.83 0.21 -13.35
N ILE A 297 -10.61 1.20 -12.94
CA ILE A 297 -11.73 1.03 -12.01
C ILE A 297 -13.08 1.31 -12.67
N ARG A 298 -13.24 2.47 -13.30
CA ARG A 298 -14.47 2.88 -14.00
C ARG A 298 -15.02 1.80 -14.94
N PRO A 299 -14.20 1.10 -15.76
CA PRO A 299 -14.71 0.05 -16.66
C PRO A 299 -15.26 -1.19 -15.94
N LYS A 300 -14.90 -1.37 -14.66
CA LYS A 300 -15.33 -2.50 -13.82
C LYS A 300 -16.52 -2.14 -12.94
N MET A 301 -16.85 -0.86 -12.78
CA MET A 301 -17.94 -0.41 -11.94
C MET A 301 -19.30 -0.89 -12.46
N GLN A 302 -20.14 -1.36 -11.56
CA GLN A 302 -21.50 -1.86 -11.84
C GLN A 302 -22.48 -1.21 -10.85
N VAL A 303 -23.79 -1.32 -11.08
CA VAL A 303 -24.78 -0.79 -10.14
C VAL A 303 -24.71 -1.55 -8.81
N SER A 304 -24.63 -2.88 -8.89
CA SER A 304 -24.42 -3.76 -7.73
C SER A 304 -23.67 -5.04 -8.13
N ARG A 305 -23.08 -5.69 -7.13
CA ARG A 305 -22.41 -7.00 -7.21
C ARG A 305 -22.71 -7.80 -5.97
N GLU A 306 -23.08 -9.07 -6.16
CA GLU A 306 -23.16 -10.06 -5.09
C GLU A 306 -21.79 -10.70 -4.81
N ASN A 307 -21.65 -11.29 -3.63
CA ASN A 307 -20.42 -11.91 -3.13
C ASN A 307 -19.22 -10.96 -3.18
N TRP A 308 -19.47 -9.71 -2.80
CA TRP A 308 -18.53 -8.61 -3.01
C TRP A 308 -18.56 -7.62 -1.86
N ASP A 309 -17.38 -7.17 -1.44
CA ASP A 309 -17.19 -6.12 -0.43
C ASP A 309 -16.40 -4.96 -1.03
N ASN A 310 -17.08 -3.82 -1.25
CA ASN A 310 -16.48 -2.55 -1.69
C ASN A 310 -15.92 -1.72 -0.52
N LEU A 311 -15.90 -2.27 0.70
CA LEU A 311 -15.37 -1.64 1.90
C LEU A 311 -16.14 -0.37 2.28
N SER A 312 -17.44 -0.30 2.03
CA SER A 312 -18.26 0.84 2.49
C SER A 312 -18.41 0.80 4.01
N ASP A 313 -17.97 1.86 4.69
CA ASP A 313 -17.86 1.91 6.15
C ASP A 313 -17.78 3.34 6.71
N ASP A 314 -18.29 4.38 6.03
CA ASP A 314 -18.29 5.73 6.63
C ASP A 314 -19.46 5.94 7.59
N VAL A 315 -20.64 5.44 7.21
CA VAL A 315 -21.87 5.52 8.02
C VAL A 315 -22.62 4.21 7.88
N CYS A 316 -22.99 3.60 9.01
CA CYS A 316 -23.70 2.34 9.05
C CYS A 316 -25.12 2.47 9.66
N TYR A 317 -26.02 1.64 9.17
CA TYR A 317 -27.42 1.52 9.53
C TYR A 317 -27.68 0.05 9.83
N LEU A 318 -27.86 -0.26 11.11
CA LEU A 318 -27.95 -1.63 11.61
C LEU A 318 -29.40 -1.93 12.01
N ASN A 319 -29.81 -3.20 11.88
CA ASN A 319 -31.07 -3.69 12.44
C ASN A 319 -31.14 -3.37 13.95
N PRO A 320 -32.18 -2.66 14.43
CA PRO A 320 -32.29 -2.26 15.84
C PRO A 320 -32.58 -3.43 16.79
N ASP A 321 -32.87 -4.63 16.27
CA ASP A 321 -33.05 -5.83 17.08
C ASP A 321 -31.79 -6.14 17.92
N PRO A 322 -31.93 -6.43 19.24
CA PRO A 322 -30.80 -6.66 20.12
C PRO A 322 -29.88 -7.80 19.68
N GLU A 323 -30.40 -8.88 19.07
CA GLU A 323 -29.57 -9.98 18.61
C GLU A 323 -28.76 -9.57 17.37
N ALA A 324 -29.38 -8.83 16.45
CA ALA A 324 -28.68 -8.31 15.28
C ALA A 324 -27.57 -7.31 15.66
N GLN A 325 -27.80 -6.48 16.66
CA GLN A 325 -26.78 -5.57 17.22
C GLN A 325 -25.57 -6.32 17.79
N GLN A 326 -25.79 -7.48 18.42
CA GLN A 326 -24.70 -8.32 18.94
C GLN A 326 -23.91 -9.00 17.82
N ARG A 327 -24.59 -9.43 16.74
CA ARG A 327 -23.94 -10.06 15.57
C ARG A 327 -23.09 -9.08 14.77
N ALA A 328 -23.51 -7.82 14.65
CA ALA A 328 -22.77 -6.80 13.92
C ALA A 328 -21.33 -6.67 14.43
N ASP A 329 -20.38 -6.40 13.53
CA ASP A 329 -19.00 -6.21 13.92
C ASP A 329 -18.80 -4.88 14.67
N GLY A 330 -17.72 -4.79 15.47
CA GLY A 330 -17.44 -3.60 16.27
C GLY A 330 -17.30 -2.32 15.45
N HIS A 331 -16.68 -2.41 14.27
CA HIS A 331 -16.43 -1.25 13.41
C HIS A 331 -17.73 -0.67 12.85
N SER A 332 -18.66 -1.52 12.43
CA SER A 332 -19.99 -1.11 12.00
C SER A 332 -20.80 -0.46 13.13
N ARG A 333 -20.69 -0.98 14.36
CA ARG A 333 -21.34 -0.39 15.54
C ARG A 333 -20.78 0.99 15.87
N ASP A 334 -19.47 1.16 15.83
CA ASP A 334 -18.81 2.46 16.12
C ASP A 334 -19.21 3.56 15.12
N ARG A 335 -19.67 3.16 13.93
CA ARG A 335 -20.12 4.05 12.84
C ARG A 335 -21.63 4.07 12.65
N GLN A 336 -22.37 3.45 13.56
CA GLN A 336 -23.82 3.43 13.48
C GLN A 336 -24.37 4.84 13.65
N LYS A 337 -25.17 5.29 12.68
CA LYS A 337 -25.91 6.55 12.83
C LYS A 337 -26.94 6.38 13.95
N LYS A 338 -27.14 7.40 14.78
CA LYS A 338 -28.17 7.34 15.84
C LYS A 338 -29.56 7.36 15.22
N GLY A 339 -30.47 6.55 15.77
CA GLY A 339 -31.84 6.41 15.24
C GLY A 339 -32.65 7.72 15.23
N GLU A 340 -32.38 8.64 16.16
CA GLU A 340 -32.99 9.98 16.22
C GLU A 340 -32.58 10.88 15.03
N ASP A 341 -31.40 10.64 14.46
CA ASP A 341 -30.86 11.38 13.33
C ASP A 341 -31.18 10.72 11.97
N MET A 342 -31.88 9.58 11.98
CA MET A 342 -32.23 8.85 10.77
C MET A 342 -33.55 9.36 10.16
N ASN A 343 -33.55 9.58 8.84
CA ASN A 343 -34.78 9.74 8.07
C ASN A 343 -35.46 8.37 7.81
N ASP A 344 -36.64 8.39 7.20
CA ASP A 344 -37.43 7.16 7.00
C ASP A 344 -36.75 6.15 6.05
N ILE A 345 -35.98 6.62 5.07
CA ILE A 345 -35.20 5.74 4.17
C ILE A 345 -34.07 5.06 4.94
N GLU A 346 -33.35 5.82 5.76
CA GLU A 346 -32.23 5.33 6.58
C GLU A 346 -32.67 4.30 7.62
N LYS A 347 -33.85 4.48 8.24
CA LYS A 347 -34.42 3.52 9.19
C LYS A 347 -34.73 2.15 8.55
N GLU A 348 -34.91 2.11 7.24
CA GLU A 348 -35.20 0.89 6.49
C GLU A 348 -34.00 0.29 5.78
N ALA A 349 -32.85 0.99 5.78
CA ALA A 349 -31.66 0.66 5.00
C ALA A 349 -31.10 -0.74 5.29
N TRP A 350 -31.20 -1.19 6.54
CA TRP A 350 -30.71 -2.50 6.98
C TRP A 350 -31.55 -3.68 6.45
N LYS A 351 -32.79 -3.45 6.00
CA LYS A 351 -33.73 -4.55 5.66
C LYS A 351 -33.30 -5.34 4.43
N SER A 352 -32.67 -4.69 3.45
CA SER A 352 -32.19 -5.32 2.22
C SER A 352 -31.14 -4.45 1.52
N TRP A 353 -30.41 -5.04 0.56
CA TRP A 353 -29.44 -4.28 -0.22
C TRP A 353 -30.11 -3.21 -1.10
N GLU A 354 -31.34 -3.43 -1.57
CA GLU A 354 -32.12 -2.44 -2.33
C GLU A 354 -32.49 -1.24 -1.46
N ASN A 355 -32.89 -1.49 -0.20
CA ASN A 355 -33.14 -0.39 0.74
C ASN A 355 -31.85 0.35 1.11
N CYS A 356 -30.73 -0.36 1.21
CA CYS A 356 -29.42 0.25 1.38
C CYS A 356 -29.06 1.17 0.19
N ALA A 357 -29.36 0.75 -1.04
CA ALA A 357 -29.14 1.56 -2.25
C ALA A 357 -29.91 2.89 -2.21
N LYS A 358 -31.16 2.87 -1.73
CA LYS A 358 -32.02 4.06 -1.63
C LYS A 358 -31.41 5.17 -0.78
N VAL A 359 -30.58 4.83 0.23
CA VAL A 359 -29.89 5.84 1.06
C VAL A 359 -28.99 6.74 0.20
N CYS A 360 -28.37 6.19 -0.83
CA CYS A 360 -27.49 6.93 -1.72
C CYS A 360 -28.28 7.64 -2.83
N GLU A 361 -29.34 7.00 -3.32
CA GLU A 361 -30.23 7.57 -4.35
C GLU A 361 -31.04 8.77 -3.83
N SER A 362 -31.34 8.82 -2.53
CA SER A 362 -32.08 9.91 -1.91
C SER A 362 -31.25 11.18 -1.69
N GLN A 363 -29.95 11.17 -2.02
CA GLN A 363 -29.07 12.31 -1.81
C GLN A 363 -28.87 13.15 -3.08
N ASP A 364 -29.05 14.46 -2.93
CA ASP A 364 -28.90 15.46 -3.99
C ASP A 364 -27.43 15.85 -4.25
N ARG A 365 -27.19 17.06 -4.78
CA ARG A 365 -25.87 17.53 -5.28
C ARG A 365 -24.76 17.58 -4.23
N ASN A 366 -25.07 17.86 -2.96
CA ASN A 366 -24.11 17.78 -1.84
C ASN A 366 -24.10 16.36 -1.22
N ARG A 367 -24.02 15.33 -2.07
CA ARG A 367 -24.06 13.94 -1.62
C ARG A 367 -22.84 13.58 -0.77
N SER A 368 -23.12 12.80 0.26
CA SER A 368 -22.17 12.10 1.11
C SER A 368 -22.19 10.59 0.89
N CYS A 369 -23.00 10.07 -0.04
CA CYS A 369 -22.92 8.67 -0.48
C CYS A 369 -22.60 8.55 -1.97
N PHE A 370 -21.58 7.74 -2.29
CA PHE A 370 -21.27 7.26 -3.63
C PHE A 370 -21.39 5.74 -3.78
N GLN A 371 -21.31 5.00 -2.68
CA GLN A 371 -21.42 3.55 -2.70
C GLN A 371 -22.00 3.04 -1.39
N TYR A 372 -22.48 1.80 -1.43
CA TYR A 372 -23.02 1.11 -0.28
C TYR A 372 -22.59 -0.35 -0.26
N ARG A 373 -22.71 -0.95 0.92
CA ARG A 373 -22.53 -2.38 1.18
C ARG A 373 -23.63 -2.85 2.11
N TRP A 374 -24.19 -4.01 1.81
CA TRP A 374 -25.15 -4.69 2.66
C TRP A 374 -24.66 -6.11 2.98
N HIS A 375 -24.68 -6.47 4.26
CA HIS A 375 -24.38 -7.81 4.77
C HIS A 375 -24.96 -7.98 6.17
N ASP A 376 -25.54 -9.16 6.46
CA ASP A 376 -26.05 -9.55 7.79
C ASP A 376 -26.94 -8.48 8.45
N GLU A 377 -27.88 -7.94 7.67
CA GLU A 377 -28.78 -6.88 8.14
C GLU A 377 -28.04 -5.60 8.60
N VAL A 378 -26.87 -5.34 8.02
CA VAL A 378 -26.08 -4.12 8.18
C VAL A 378 -25.92 -3.47 6.81
N CYS A 379 -26.40 -2.23 6.69
CA CYS A 379 -26.13 -1.36 5.55
C CYS A 379 -25.04 -0.35 5.93
N CYS A 380 -23.97 -0.24 5.16
CA CYS A 380 -22.97 0.81 5.31
C CYS A 380 -22.78 1.58 4.00
N THR A 381 -22.57 2.88 4.09
CA THR A 381 -22.38 3.78 2.95
C THR A 381 -21.01 4.46 3.01
N ALA A 382 -20.51 4.97 1.89
CA ALA A 382 -19.25 5.72 1.85
C ALA A 382 -19.29 6.97 0.95
N LYS A 383 -18.52 7.99 1.35
CA LYS A 383 -18.24 9.28 0.71
C LYS A 383 -17.16 9.19 -0.37
N SER A 384 -16.55 8.03 -0.53
CA SER A 384 -15.62 7.68 -1.60
C SER A 384 -16.11 6.42 -2.30
N PHE A 385 -15.63 6.17 -3.50
CA PHE A 385 -15.96 4.97 -4.26
C PHE A 385 -14.71 4.11 -4.49
N LYS A 386 -14.79 2.85 -4.05
CA LYS A 386 -13.75 1.81 -4.09
C LYS A 386 -14.30 0.63 -4.88
N LEU A 387 -13.44 -0.11 -5.59
CA LEU A 387 -13.91 -1.33 -6.26
C LEU A 387 -14.06 -2.47 -5.25
N GLY A 388 -13.16 -2.61 -4.27
CA GLY A 388 -13.18 -3.67 -3.28
C GLY A 388 -12.62 -5.01 -3.74
N ALA A 389 -13.12 -6.08 -3.13
CA ALA A 389 -12.67 -7.45 -3.35
C ALA A 389 -13.84 -8.46 -3.28
N PRO A 390 -13.67 -9.66 -3.87
CA PRO A 390 -14.60 -10.76 -3.66
C PRO A 390 -14.72 -11.11 -2.17
N LYS A 391 -15.96 -11.34 -1.71
CA LYS A 391 -16.25 -11.79 -0.35
C LYS A 391 -17.39 -12.79 -0.38
N MET A 392 -17.05 -14.07 -0.27
CA MET A 392 -18.04 -15.15 -0.29
C MET A 392 -18.79 -15.21 1.06
N PRO A 393 -20.10 -15.48 1.04
CA PRO A 393 -20.86 -15.78 2.25
C PRO A 393 -20.38 -17.11 2.88
N PRO A 394 -20.68 -17.36 4.17
CA PRO A 394 -20.48 -18.67 4.77
C PRO A 394 -21.30 -19.77 4.06
N ASP A 395 -20.77 -20.99 4.00
CA ASP A 395 -21.40 -22.18 3.40
C ASP A 395 -22.58 -22.76 4.22
N ASN A 396 -23.25 -21.94 5.04
CA ASN A 396 -24.37 -22.35 5.89
C ASN A 396 -25.75 -22.06 5.26
N GLY A 397 -25.79 -21.45 4.07
CA GLY A 397 -27.03 -21.13 3.36
C GLY A 397 -27.84 -19.98 3.95
N ASP A 398 -27.29 -19.23 4.92
CA ASP A 398 -27.98 -18.08 5.49
C ASP A 398 -28.06 -16.94 4.47
N SER A 399 -29.29 -16.64 4.02
CA SER A 399 -29.54 -15.55 3.07
C SER A 399 -29.13 -14.17 3.60
N LYS A 400 -29.07 -13.98 4.94
CA LYS A 400 -28.62 -12.73 5.56
C LYS A 400 -27.11 -12.56 5.45
N ALA A 401 -26.37 -13.66 5.40
CA ALA A 401 -24.91 -13.64 5.35
C ALA A 401 -24.33 -13.30 3.96
N LYS A 402 -25.18 -12.97 2.98
CA LYS A 402 -24.74 -12.50 1.65
C LYS A 402 -24.03 -11.15 1.76
N TRP A 403 -23.01 -10.96 0.93
CA TRP A 403 -22.33 -9.68 0.76
C TRP A 403 -22.76 -9.06 -0.56
N VAL A 404 -23.43 -7.91 -0.49
CA VAL A 404 -23.82 -7.15 -1.69
C VAL A 404 -23.23 -5.76 -1.61
N SER A 405 -22.47 -5.39 -2.63
CA SER A 405 -21.90 -4.05 -2.78
C SER A 405 -22.54 -3.35 -3.96
N GLY A 406 -22.79 -2.05 -3.85
CA GLY A 406 -23.27 -1.26 -4.97
C GLY A 406 -22.69 0.13 -5.02
N TRP A 407 -22.80 0.74 -6.20
CA TRP A 407 -22.24 2.04 -6.52
C TRP A 407 -23.33 2.89 -7.12
N HIS A 408 -23.55 4.07 -6.56
CA HIS A 408 -24.48 5.03 -7.11
C HIS A 408 -23.85 5.69 -8.35
N LEU A 409 -23.85 4.97 -9.48
CA LEU A 409 -23.09 5.35 -10.70
C LEU A 409 -23.51 6.70 -11.26
N LYS A 410 -24.82 7.01 -11.26
CA LYS A 410 -25.29 8.36 -11.60
C LYS A 410 -24.63 9.39 -10.68
N GLY A 411 -24.60 9.09 -9.38
CA GLY A 411 -24.02 9.95 -8.38
C GLY A 411 -22.54 10.24 -8.57
N ILE A 412 -21.79 9.18 -8.88
CA ILE A 412 -20.36 9.25 -9.17
C ILE A 412 -20.11 10.08 -10.44
N ASN A 413 -20.81 9.79 -11.54
CA ASN A 413 -20.63 10.52 -12.80
C ASN A 413 -21.01 12.01 -12.65
N ASP A 414 -22.14 12.32 -12.03
CA ASP A 414 -22.55 13.71 -11.76
C ASP A 414 -21.44 14.47 -10.96
N TRP A 415 -20.79 13.81 -10.00
CA TRP A 415 -19.70 14.40 -9.23
C TRP A 415 -18.42 14.56 -10.06
N ILE A 416 -18.06 13.56 -10.87
CA ILE A 416 -16.90 13.64 -11.79
C ILE A 416 -17.09 14.81 -12.77
N ASP A 417 -18.28 14.93 -13.37
CA ASP A 417 -18.60 15.99 -14.31
C ASP A 417 -18.54 17.38 -13.65
N ALA A 418 -19.02 17.49 -12.40
CA ALA A 418 -18.94 18.71 -11.62
C ALA A 418 -17.50 19.06 -11.18
N MET A 419 -16.68 18.05 -10.85
CA MET A 419 -15.27 18.22 -10.49
C MET A 419 -14.45 18.72 -11.70
N GLY A 420 -14.81 18.27 -12.90
CA GLY A 420 -14.18 18.67 -14.16
C GLY A 420 -12.72 18.24 -14.25
N GLU A 421 -11.96 18.94 -15.10
CA GLU A 421 -10.54 18.62 -15.29
C GLU A 421 -9.64 19.14 -14.17
N CYS A 422 -8.69 18.31 -13.76
CA CYS A 422 -7.59 18.71 -12.90
C CYS A 422 -6.66 19.66 -13.66
N LYS A 423 -6.77 20.97 -13.37
CA LYS A 423 -5.98 22.02 -14.03
C LYS A 423 -4.47 21.90 -13.81
N LYS A 424 -4.06 21.36 -12.65
CA LYS A 424 -2.66 21.09 -12.29
C LYS A 424 -2.60 19.93 -11.29
N PRO A 425 -1.50 19.15 -11.24
CA PRO A 425 -1.29 18.18 -10.18
C PRO A 425 -1.31 18.86 -8.80
N ALA A 426 -2.10 18.31 -7.88
CA ALA A 426 -2.17 18.78 -6.50
C ALA A 426 -1.09 18.07 -5.66
N TRP A 427 0.17 18.47 -5.85
CA TRP A 427 1.30 17.96 -5.07
C TRP A 427 1.11 18.21 -3.57
N LYS A 428 1.41 17.21 -2.74
CA LYS A 428 1.54 17.42 -1.30
C LYS A 428 2.90 17.99 -0.96
N THR A 429 2.90 19.05 -0.17
CA THR A 429 4.11 19.57 0.49
C THR A 429 4.41 18.67 1.69
N PRO A 430 5.62 18.11 1.82
CA PRO A 430 5.98 17.31 2.98
C PRO A 430 5.98 18.15 4.25
N GLU A 431 5.06 17.85 5.15
CA GLU A 431 4.95 18.50 6.46
C GLU A 431 5.60 17.63 7.55
N PRO A 432 6.30 18.23 8.55
CA PRO A 432 6.88 17.51 9.69
C PRO A 432 5.91 16.68 10.54
#